data_AF-B2ICD1-F1
#
_entry.id   AF-B2ICD1-F1
#
_cell.length_a   1.000
_cell.length_b   1.000
_cell.length_c   1.000
_cell.angle_alpha   90.00
_cell.angle_beta   90.00
_cell.angle_gamma   90.00
#
_symmetry.space_group_name_H-M   'P 1'
#
loop_
_entity.id
_entity.type
_entity.pdbx_description
1 polymer ?
#
loop_
_entity_poly.entity_id
_entity_poly.type
_entity_poly.pdbx_seq_one_letter_code
_entity_poly.pdbx_strand_id
1 'polypeptide(L)'
;MGKHGLVTISKAAELLTAAGDAVVRSSLSRYVTKYADALNPKKMKAGTVIDFELLVKHRKENIRVEDKKQYDQARGRADEAALNIRAQRQLREIEIGSRLGGLTPTSEVQKAAHEAVAAMRSAFALAVNDAAAAIADATGADLRMIQPHLRAFERVGFEHFVRILAEYNLIDRQA
;
A
#
# COMPACT_ATOMS: atom_id res chain seq x y z
N MET A 1 28.12 -27.48 46.21
CA MET A 1 27.51 -26.28 45.59
C MET A 1 28.12 -25.05 46.24
N GLY A 2 29.12 -24.46 45.60
CA GLY A 2 29.83 -23.30 46.13
C GLY A 2 28.95 -22.06 46.02
N LYS A 3 28.70 -21.37 47.13
CA LYS A 3 28.02 -20.07 47.15
C LYS A 3 28.95 -19.05 46.50
N HIS A 4 28.85 -18.85 45.19
CA HIS A 4 29.55 -17.76 44.51
C HIS A 4 28.76 -16.49 44.81
N GLY A 5 29.17 -15.72 45.83
CA GLY A 5 28.48 -14.50 46.25
C GLY A 5 28.49 -13.38 45.20
N LEU A 6 28.81 -12.16 45.60
CA LEU A 6 28.92 -11.04 44.65
C LEU A 6 30.11 -11.25 43.71
N VAL A 7 29.85 -11.33 42.41
CA VAL A 7 30.86 -11.53 41.35
C VAL A 7 30.84 -10.39 40.35
N THR A 8 31.99 -10.08 39.75
CA THR A 8 32.06 -9.09 38.68
C THR A 8 31.38 -9.60 37.41
N ILE A 9 30.92 -8.70 36.53
CA ILE A 9 30.30 -9.08 35.24
C ILE A 9 31.20 -10.02 34.42
N SER A 10 32.51 -9.76 34.37
CA SER A 10 33.46 -10.62 33.66
C SER A 10 33.51 -12.02 34.26
N LYS A 11 33.55 -12.12 35.59
CA LYS A 11 33.59 -13.42 36.29
C LYS A 11 32.27 -14.17 36.19
N ALA A 12 31.14 -13.45 36.22
CA ALA A 12 29.82 -14.02 36.00
C ALA A 12 29.71 -14.65 34.60
N ALA A 13 30.24 -14.00 33.56
CA ALA A 13 30.23 -14.53 32.19
C ALA A 13 31.05 -15.82 32.06
N GLU A 14 32.23 -15.89 32.70
CA GLU A 14 33.05 -17.10 32.76
C GLU A 14 32.32 -18.24 33.47
N LEU A 15 31.70 -17.95 34.63
CA LEU A 15 30.99 -18.95 35.42
C LEU A 15 29.72 -19.46 34.73
N LEU A 16 28.98 -18.58 34.03
CA LEU A 16 27.84 -18.97 33.20
C LEU A 16 28.27 -19.87 32.04
N THR A 17 29.36 -19.51 31.37
CA THR A 17 29.91 -20.30 30.26
C THR A 17 30.40 -21.66 30.74
N ALA A 18 31.05 -21.74 31.90
CA ALA A 18 31.46 -23.01 32.53
C ALA A 18 30.26 -23.87 32.96
N ALA A 19 29.11 -23.25 33.27
CA ALA A 19 27.86 -23.92 33.60
C ALA A 19 27.01 -24.30 32.36
N GLY A 20 27.50 -24.04 31.15
CA GLY A 20 26.84 -24.39 29.89
C GLY A 20 25.96 -23.29 29.27
N ASP A 21 25.89 -22.09 29.84
CA ASP A 21 25.25 -20.90 29.26
C ASP A 21 26.34 -20.00 28.63
N ALA A 22 26.61 -20.19 27.34
CA ALA A 22 27.65 -19.45 26.63
C ALA A 22 27.25 -17.98 26.43
N VAL A 23 27.78 -17.08 27.26
CA VAL A 23 27.43 -15.66 27.25
C VAL A 23 28.67 -14.78 27.15
N VAL A 24 28.66 -13.85 26.20
CA VAL A 24 29.71 -12.84 26.04
C VAL A 24 29.50 -11.69 27.04
N ARG A 25 30.59 -11.18 27.62
CA ARG A 25 30.61 -10.09 28.62
C ARG A 25 29.74 -8.88 28.25
N SER A 26 29.77 -8.45 26.99
CA SER A 26 29.01 -7.29 26.50
C SER A 26 27.50 -7.54 26.53
N SER A 27 27.07 -8.74 26.12
CA SER A 27 25.68 -9.19 26.19
C SER A 27 25.20 -9.27 27.64
N LEU A 28 26.04 -9.79 28.54
CA LEU A 28 25.71 -9.85 29.97
C LEU A 28 25.58 -8.46 30.59
N SER A 29 26.47 -7.52 30.24
CA SER A 29 26.40 -6.12 30.70
C SER A 29 25.11 -5.42 30.28
N ARG A 30 24.67 -5.63 29.02
CA ARG A 30 23.39 -5.11 28.52
C ARG A 30 22.20 -5.73 29.25
N TYR A 31 22.23 -7.04 29.45
CA TYR A 31 21.18 -7.77 30.18
C TYR A 31 21.05 -7.26 31.61
N VAL A 32 22.16 -7.06 32.32
CA VAL A 32 22.17 -6.54 33.70
C VAL A 32 21.63 -5.12 33.76
N THR A 33 22.01 -4.26 32.81
CA THR A 33 21.48 -2.90 32.73
C THR A 33 19.97 -2.90 32.49
N LYS A 34 19.48 -3.79 31.62
CA LYS A 34 18.05 -3.91 31.29
C LYS A 34 17.21 -4.41 32.46
N TYR A 35 17.76 -5.27 33.31
CA TYR A 35 17.10 -5.84 34.49
C TYR A 35 17.72 -5.35 35.80
N ALA A 36 18.18 -4.11 35.82
CA ALA A 36 18.88 -3.53 36.96
C ALA A 36 18.02 -3.52 38.23
N ASP A 37 16.72 -3.29 38.10
CA ASP A 37 15.77 -3.27 39.22
C ASP A 37 15.64 -4.63 39.90
N ALA A 38 15.73 -5.72 39.13
CA ALA A 38 15.64 -7.09 39.64
C ALA A 38 16.99 -7.62 40.14
N LEU A 39 18.08 -7.28 39.46
CA LEU A 39 19.42 -7.82 39.72
C LEU A 39 20.25 -7.00 40.72
N ASN A 40 19.79 -5.79 41.04
CA ASN A 40 20.39 -4.83 41.98
C ASN A 40 21.94 -4.76 41.91
N PRO A 41 22.50 -4.39 40.74
CA PRO A 41 23.94 -4.36 40.54
C PRO A 41 24.62 -3.31 41.42
N LYS A 42 25.67 -3.70 42.16
CA LYS A 42 26.44 -2.78 43.00
C LYS A 42 27.71 -2.33 42.29
N LYS A 43 27.99 -1.02 42.29
CA LYS A 43 29.25 -0.47 41.76
C LYS A 43 30.32 -0.53 42.86
N MET A 44 31.41 -1.26 42.60
CA MET A 44 32.60 -1.27 43.46
C MET A 44 33.82 -0.71 42.70
N LYS A 45 34.92 -0.43 43.40
CA LYS A 45 36.17 0.09 42.79
C LYS A 45 36.72 -0.82 41.68
N ALA A 46 36.42 -2.12 41.73
CA ALA A 46 36.82 -3.11 40.73
C ALA A 46 35.80 -3.33 39.59
N GLY A 47 34.72 -2.54 39.54
CA GLY A 47 33.65 -2.64 38.55
C GLY A 47 32.28 -3.02 39.14
N THR A 48 31.32 -3.29 38.27
CA THR A 48 29.95 -3.69 38.66
C THR A 48 29.94 -5.15 39.12
N VAL A 49 29.45 -5.38 40.34
CA VAL A 49 29.25 -6.71 40.92
C VAL A 49 27.77 -7.04 41.06
N ILE A 50 27.44 -8.31 40.85
CA ILE A 50 26.07 -8.83 40.84
C ILE A 50 26.06 -10.14 41.62
N ASP A 51 24.93 -10.46 42.24
CA ASP A 51 24.70 -11.76 42.84
C ASP A 51 24.56 -12.83 41.74
N PHE A 52 25.47 -13.80 41.74
CA PHE A 52 25.52 -14.82 40.70
C PHE A 52 24.27 -15.72 40.69
N GLU A 53 23.75 -16.08 41.86
CA GLU A 53 22.61 -17.01 41.97
C GLU A 53 21.33 -16.35 41.46
N LEU A 54 21.15 -15.09 41.84
CA LEU A 54 20.01 -14.30 41.41
C LEU A 54 20.03 -14.05 39.89
N LEU A 55 21.22 -13.86 39.31
CA LEU A 55 21.42 -13.77 37.86
C LEU A 55 21.07 -15.08 37.14
N VAL A 56 21.52 -16.23 37.63
CA VAL A 56 21.22 -17.55 37.05
C VAL A 56 19.71 -17.82 37.08
N LYS A 57 19.05 -17.54 38.21
CA LYS A 57 17.60 -17.72 38.37
C LYS A 57 16.82 -16.84 37.39
N HIS A 58 17.14 -15.56 37.33
CA HIS A 58 16.46 -14.60 36.46
C HIS A 58 16.67 -14.92 34.97
N ARG A 59 17.85 -15.42 34.58
CA ARG A 59 18.14 -15.84 33.21
C ARG A 59 17.34 -17.07 32.80
N LYS A 60 17.22 -18.08 33.66
CA LYS A 60 16.39 -19.27 33.39
C LYS A 60 14.93 -18.93 33.09
N GLU A 61 14.40 -17.88 33.73
CA GLU A 61 13.01 -17.43 33.54
C GLU A 61 12.82 -16.60 32.26
N ASN A 62 13.83 -15.82 31.83
CA ASN A 62 13.67 -14.82 30.76
C ASN A 62 14.22 -15.20 29.38
N ILE A 63 15.14 -16.18 29.27
CA ILE A 63 15.80 -16.50 27.99
C ILE A 63 14.82 -17.00 26.90
N ARG A 64 13.66 -17.56 27.26
CA ARG A 64 12.68 -18.09 26.28
C ARG A 64 11.86 -17.02 25.53
N VAL A 65 11.95 -15.74 25.89
CA VAL A 65 11.05 -14.69 25.37
C VAL A 65 11.71 -13.83 24.27
N GLU A 66 13.03 -13.78 24.18
CA GLU A 66 13.71 -12.84 23.27
C GLU A 66 13.87 -13.35 21.82
N ASP A 67 13.95 -14.67 21.58
CA ASP A 67 14.17 -15.23 20.24
C ASP A 67 13.01 -15.00 19.25
N LYS A 68 11.77 -14.81 19.74
CA LYS A 68 10.61 -14.58 18.86
C LYS A 68 10.59 -13.20 18.19
N LYS A 69 11.17 -12.15 18.81
CA LYS A 69 11.03 -10.77 18.31
C LYS A 69 11.95 -10.45 17.11
N GLN A 70 13.07 -11.15 16.96
CA GLN A 70 14.00 -10.90 15.86
C GLN A 70 13.48 -11.42 14.50
N TYR A 71 12.76 -12.54 14.49
CA TYR A 71 12.18 -13.12 13.27
C TYR A 71 11.05 -12.26 12.69
N ASP A 72 10.16 -11.72 13.53
CA ASP A 72 9.06 -10.86 13.08
C ASP A 72 9.56 -9.51 12.51
N GLN A 73 10.63 -8.93 13.09
CA GLN A 73 11.24 -7.70 12.58
C GLN A 73 12.03 -7.90 11.28
N ALA A 74 12.57 -9.09 11.03
CA ALA A 74 13.23 -9.42 9.77
C ALA A 74 12.22 -9.63 8.64
N ARG A 75 11.07 -10.26 8.94
CA ARG A 75 9.98 -10.50 8.00
C ARG A 75 9.29 -9.19 7.58
N GLY A 76 8.98 -8.31 8.53
CA GLY A 76 8.43 -6.98 8.22
C GLY A 76 9.35 -6.11 7.35
N ARG A 77 10.67 -6.15 7.59
CA ARG A 77 11.65 -5.42 6.77
C ARG A 77 11.80 -5.98 5.34
N ALA A 78 11.71 -7.30 5.18
CA ALA A 78 11.74 -7.93 3.87
C ALA A 78 10.49 -7.61 3.04
N ASP A 79 9.32 -7.61 3.69
CA ASP A 79 8.05 -7.26 3.05
C ASP A 79 8.00 -5.78 2.65
N GLU A 80 8.48 -4.88 3.51
CA GLU A 80 8.60 -3.45 3.22
C GLU A 80 9.58 -3.17 2.07
N ALA A 81 10.73 -3.86 2.05
CA ALA A 81 11.68 -3.78 0.95
C ALA A 81 11.06 -4.27 -0.38
N ALA A 82 10.31 -5.37 -0.35
CA ALA A 82 9.64 -5.90 -1.53
C ALA A 82 8.57 -4.93 -2.09
N LEU A 83 7.82 -4.26 -1.22
CA LEU A 83 6.85 -3.23 -1.61
C LEU A 83 7.54 -2.01 -2.24
N ASN A 84 8.62 -1.52 -1.63
CA ASN A 84 9.37 -0.38 -2.15
C ASN A 84 10.01 -0.69 -3.51
N ILE A 85 10.58 -1.90 -3.67
CA ILE A 85 11.13 -2.35 -4.97
C ILE A 85 10.04 -2.39 -6.05
N ARG A 86 8.83 -2.88 -5.72
CA ARG A 86 7.70 -2.88 -6.67
C ARG A 86 7.27 -1.47 -7.05
N ALA A 87 7.13 -0.57 -6.09
CA ALA A 87 6.77 0.82 -6.33
C ALA A 87 7.81 1.53 -7.21
N GLN A 88 9.11 1.32 -6.93
CA GLN A 88 10.20 1.87 -7.74
C GLN A 88 10.25 1.30 -9.16
N ARG A 89 9.84 0.05 -9.36
CA ARG A 89 9.72 -0.53 -10.71
C ARG A 89 8.58 0.14 -11.48
N GLN A 90 7.42 0.30 -10.86
CA GLN A 90 6.26 0.95 -11.48
C GLN A 90 6.56 2.41 -11.88
N LEU A 91 7.25 3.17 -11.01
CA LEU A 91 7.67 4.54 -11.34
C LEU A 91 8.62 4.58 -12.54
N ARG A 92 9.57 3.64 -12.63
CA ARG A 92 10.46 3.53 -13.78
C ARG A 92 9.72 3.17 -15.07
N GLU A 93 8.72 2.30 -15.00
CA GLU A 93 7.90 1.95 -16.17
C GLU A 93 7.11 3.17 -16.69
N ILE A 94 6.52 3.96 -15.79
CA ILE A 94 5.84 5.23 -16.15
C ILE A 94 6.84 6.21 -16.76
N GLU A 95 8.02 6.36 -16.17
CA GLU A 95 9.06 7.28 -16.68
C GLU A 95 9.54 6.86 -18.09
N ILE A 96 9.75 5.57 -18.31
CA ILE A 96 10.11 5.03 -19.63
C ILE A 96 8.98 5.29 -20.64
N GLY A 97 7.72 5.03 -20.26
CA GLY A 97 6.55 5.32 -21.10
C GLY A 97 6.43 6.80 -21.45
N SER A 98 6.71 7.69 -20.49
CA SER A 98 6.72 9.14 -20.70
C SER A 98 7.79 9.55 -21.71
N ARG A 99 9.02 9.06 -21.55
CA ARG A 99 10.14 9.38 -22.47
C ARG A 99 9.93 8.84 -23.87
N LEU A 100 9.30 7.67 -24.00
CA LEU A 100 8.99 7.05 -25.29
C LEU A 100 7.73 7.64 -25.95
N GLY A 101 7.05 8.60 -25.29
CA GLY A 101 5.81 9.18 -25.81
C GLY A 101 4.63 8.21 -25.83
N GLY A 102 4.70 7.11 -25.07
CA GLY A 102 3.65 6.09 -24.97
C GLY A 102 2.58 6.41 -23.92
N LEU A 103 2.65 7.57 -23.26
CA LEU A 103 1.64 8.03 -22.31
C LEU A 103 0.82 9.16 -22.94
N THR A 104 -0.51 8.99 -22.96
CA THR A 104 -1.44 10.05 -23.32
C THR A 104 -1.97 10.70 -22.04
N PRO A 105 -1.91 12.04 -21.91
CA PRO A 105 -2.53 12.73 -20.79
C PRO A 105 -4.02 12.40 -20.70
N THR A 106 -4.51 12.14 -19.48
CA THR A 106 -5.94 11.86 -19.25
C THR A 106 -6.83 13.01 -19.71
N SER A 107 -6.37 14.25 -19.57
CA SER A 107 -7.07 15.44 -20.06
C SER A 107 -7.23 15.47 -21.58
N GLU A 108 -6.27 14.94 -22.33
CA GLU A 108 -6.35 14.84 -23.79
C GLU A 108 -7.37 13.79 -24.22
N VAL A 109 -7.36 12.62 -23.56
CA VAL A 109 -8.36 11.56 -23.79
C VAL A 109 -9.77 12.08 -23.48
N GLN A 110 -9.92 12.80 -22.36
CA GLN A 110 -11.20 13.43 -22.01
C GLN A 110 -11.63 14.45 -23.06
N LYS A 111 -10.75 15.35 -23.50
CA LYS A 111 -11.06 16.34 -24.52
C LYS A 111 -11.49 15.68 -25.83
N ALA A 112 -10.74 14.69 -26.31
CA ALA A 112 -11.06 13.93 -27.51
C ALA A 112 -12.42 13.22 -27.41
N ALA A 113 -12.74 12.65 -26.24
CA ALA A 113 -14.05 12.03 -26.00
C ALA A 113 -15.20 13.05 -26.09
N HIS A 114 -15.04 14.24 -25.50
CA HIS A 114 -16.05 15.30 -25.59
C HIS A 114 -16.23 15.78 -27.04
N GLU A 115 -15.15 15.97 -27.78
CA GLU A 115 -15.17 16.36 -29.19
C GLU A 115 -15.87 15.29 -30.05
N ALA A 116 -15.58 14.00 -29.82
CA ALA A 116 -16.21 12.91 -30.53
C ALA A 116 -17.73 12.85 -30.29
N VAL A 117 -18.19 13.04 -29.04
CA VAL A 117 -19.62 13.09 -28.71
C VAL A 117 -20.30 14.30 -29.35
N ALA A 118 -19.65 15.47 -29.36
CA ALA A 118 -20.17 16.66 -30.01
C ALA A 118 -20.28 16.49 -31.54
N ALA A 119 -19.26 15.90 -32.17
CA ALA A 119 -19.27 15.57 -33.59
C ALA A 119 -20.38 14.57 -33.92
N MET A 120 -20.55 13.52 -33.11
CA MET A 120 -21.64 12.56 -33.25
C MET A 120 -23.00 13.24 -33.18
N ARG A 121 -23.28 14.06 -32.15
CA ARG A 121 -24.55 14.80 -32.02
C ARG A 121 -24.83 15.67 -33.24
N SER A 122 -23.80 16.34 -33.76
CA SER A 122 -23.93 17.18 -34.94
C SER A 122 -24.28 16.39 -36.20
N ALA A 123 -23.67 15.20 -36.37
CA ALA A 123 -23.98 14.29 -37.47
C ALA A 123 -25.41 13.73 -37.38
N PHE A 124 -25.88 13.38 -36.17
CA PHE A 124 -27.25 12.90 -35.95
C PHE A 124 -28.29 13.99 -36.23
N ALA A 125 -28.04 15.23 -35.84
CA ALA A 125 -28.93 16.35 -36.13
C ALA A 125 -29.13 16.55 -37.66
N LEU A 126 -28.06 16.36 -38.46
CA LEU A 126 -28.15 16.37 -39.92
C LEU A 126 -28.97 15.18 -40.44
N ALA A 127 -28.64 13.97 -39.98
CA ALA A 127 -29.34 12.76 -40.38
C ALA A 127 -30.84 12.78 -40.04
N VAL A 128 -31.23 13.41 -38.92
CA VAL A 128 -32.64 13.62 -38.55
C VAL A 128 -33.36 14.50 -39.56
N ASN A 129 -32.72 15.56 -40.06
CA ASN A 129 -33.34 16.43 -41.08
C ASN A 129 -33.53 15.68 -42.40
N ASP A 130 -32.52 14.92 -42.83
CA ASP A 130 -32.57 14.12 -44.07
C ASP A 130 -33.64 13.03 -43.97
N ALA A 131 -33.70 12.33 -42.83
CA ALA A 131 -34.72 11.32 -42.56
C ALA A 131 -36.13 11.93 -42.52
N ALA A 132 -36.29 13.10 -41.92
CA ALA A 132 -37.57 13.80 -41.89
C ALA A 132 -38.07 14.14 -43.30
N ALA A 133 -37.18 14.61 -44.18
CA ALA A 133 -37.49 14.90 -45.57
C ALA A 133 -37.89 13.63 -46.33
N ALA A 134 -37.11 12.56 -46.21
CA ALA A 134 -37.42 11.28 -46.84
C ALA A 134 -38.77 10.69 -46.40
N ILE A 135 -39.11 10.82 -45.12
CA ILE A 135 -40.42 10.36 -44.59
C ILE A 135 -41.55 11.25 -45.13
N ALA A 136 -41.38 12.58 -45.11
CA ALA A 136 -42.37 13.51 -45.64
C ALA A 136 -42.69 13.22 -47.11
N ASP A 137 -41.67 12.97 -47.93
CA ASP A 137 -41.81 12.62 -49.34
C ASP A 137 -42.52 11.27 -49.53
N ALA A 138 -42.20 10.28 -48.70
CA ALA A 138 -42.79 8.94 -48.81
C ALA A 138 -44.25 8.87 -48.34
N THR A 139 -44.63 9.64 -47.32
CA THR A 139 -45.98 9.58 -46.73
C THR A 139 -46.88 10.74 -47.14
N GLY A 140 -46.34 11.76 -47.83
CA GLY A 140 -47.06 13.00 -48.14
C GLY A 140 -47.39 13.85 -46.91
N ALA A 141 -46.73 13.60 -45.78
CA ALA A 141 -47.00 14.29 -44.52
C ALA A 141 -46.16 15.57 -44.41
N ASP A 142 -46.64 16.57 -43.66
CA ASP A 142 -45.90 17.80 -43.43
C ASP A 142 -44.65 17.54 -42.59
N LEU A 143 -43.50 17.99 -43.10
CA LEU A 143 -42.20 17.95 -42.44
C LEU A 143 -42.23 18.55 -41.02
N ARG A 144 -43.05 19.59 -40.81
CA ARG A 144 -43.22 20.25 -39.50
C ARG A 144 -43.86 19.35 -38.46
N MET A 145 -44.60 18.33 -38.87
CA MET A 145 -45.17 17.34 -37.95
C MET A 145 -44.18 16.23 -37.63
N ILE A 146 -43.29 15.86 -38.55
CA ILE A 146 -42.34 14.75 -38.40
C ILE A 146 -41.09 15.16 -37.60
N GLN A 147 -40.51 16.33 -37.91
CA GLN A 147 -39.25 16.79 -37.30
C GLN A 147 -39.25 16.80 -35.77
N PRO A 148 -40.29 17.30 -35.07
CA PRO A 148 -40.31 17.32 -33.60
C PRO A 148 -40.21 15.91 -33.00
N HIS A 149 -40.86 14.92 -33.61
CA HIS A 149 -40.84 13.54 -33.13
C HIS A 149 -39.48 12.87 -33.32
N LEU A 150 -38.83 13.10 -34.47
CA LEU A 150 -37.48 12.57 -34.70
C LEU A 150 -36.43 13.21 -33.79
N ARG A 151 -36.54 14.52 -33.52
CA ARG A 151 -35.68 15.20 -32.54
C ARG A 151 -35.92 14.71 -31.12
N ALA A 152 -37.17 14.43 -30.75
CA ALA A 152 -37.49 13.81 -29.46
C ALA A 152 -36.90 12.40 -29.35
N PHE A 153 -36.97 11.61 -30.43
CA PHE A 153 -36.34 10.29 -30.51
C PHE A 153 -34.81 10.38 -30.36
N GLU A 154 -34.15 11.29 -31.08
CA GLU A 154 -32.72 11.55 -30.94
C GLU A 154 -32.32 11.86 -29.49
N ARG A 155 -33.07 12.77 -28.84
CA ARG A 155 -32.82 13.14 -27.44
C ARG A 155 -32.93 11.94 -26.49
N VAL A 156 -34.02 11.19 -26.59
CA VAL A 156 -34.25 9.99 -25.75
C VAL A 156 -33.19 8.91 -26.02
N GLY A 157 -32.80 8.74 -27.29
CA GLY A 157 -31.71 7.85 -27.67
C GLY A 157 -30.39 8.21 -26.98
N PHE A 158 -30.04 9.50 -26.93
CA PHE A 158 -28.85 9.95 -26.22
C PHE A 158 -28.93 9.76 -24.70
N GLU A 159 -30.10 9.98 -24.09
CA GLU A 159 -30.30 9.72 -22.66
C GLU A 159 -30.08 8.24 -22.33
N HIS A 160 -30.62 7.33 -23.16
CA HIS A 160 -30.37 5.89 -23.02
C HIS A 160 -28.91 5.52 -23.21
N PHE A 161 -28.23 6.11 -24.21
CA PHE A 161 -26.80 5.87 -24.44
C PHE A 161 -25.96 6.27 -23.22
N VAL A 162 -26.18 7.46 -22.66
CA VAL A 162 -25.49 7.94 -21.45
C VAL A 162 -25.77 7.01 -20.26
N ARG A 163 -27.02 6.58 -20.09
CA ARG A 163 -27.38 5.64 -19.02
C ARG A 163 -26.60 4.32 -19.13
N ILE A 164 -26.49 3.77 -20.33
CA ILE A 164 -25.74 2.53 -20.59
C ILE A 164 -24.24 2.72 -20.28
N LEU A 165 -23.64 3.84 -20.71
CA LEU A 165 -22.24 4.12 -20.39
C LEU A 165 -22.00 4.17 -18.87
N ALA A 166 -22.94 4.75 -18.13
CA ALA A 166 -22.89 4.77 -16.66
C ALA A 166 -23.07 3.37 -16.05
N GLU A 167 -23.95 2.52 -16.60
CA GLU A 167 -24.13 1.13 -16.14
C GLU A 167 -22.86 0.28 -16.31
N TYR A 168 -22.08 0.52 -17.37
CA TYR A 168 -20.79 -0.14 -17.60
C TYR A 168 -19.60 0.52 -16.88
N ASN A 169 -19.84 1.52 -16.01
CA ASN A 169 -18.80 2.32 -15.34
C ASN A 169 -17.78 2.95 -16.30
N LEU A 170 -18.21 3.30 -17.53
CA LEU A 170 -17.38 3.98 -18.51
C LEU A 170 -17.37 5.50 -18.31
N ILE A 171 -18.36 6.03 -17.60
CA ILE A 171 -18.47 7.43 -17.18
C ILE A 171 -18.96 7.50 -15.74
N ASP A 172 -18.49 8.49 -14.99
CA ASP A 172 -19.00 8.78 -13.65
C ASP A 172 -20.39 9.39 -13.73
N ARG A 173 -21.33 8.92 -12.90
CA ARG A 173 -22.72 9.42 -12.84
C ARG A 173 -22.85 10.89 -12.38
N GLN A 174 -21.75 11.56 -12.03
CA GLN A 174 -21.74 12.87 -11.38
C GLN A 174 -20.85 13.93 -12.06
N ALA A 175 -20.69 13.86 -13.38
CA ALA A 175 -20.16 14.98 -14.17
C ALA A 175 -21.27 15.66 -14.96
#